data_AF-A0A1H9V5J9-F1
#
_entry.id   AF-A0A1H9V5J9-F1
#
_cell.length_a   1.000
_cell.length_b   1.000
_cell.length_c   1.000
_cell.angle_alpha   90.00
_cell.angle_beta   90.00
_cell.angle_gamma   90.00
#
_symmetry.space_group_name_H-M   'P 1'
#
loop_
_entity.id
_entity.type
_entity.pdbx_description
1 polymer ?
#
loop_
_entity_poly.entity_id
_entity_poly.type
_entity_poly.pdbx_seq_one_letter_code
_entity_poly.pdbx_strand_id
1 'polypeptide(L)'
;MKPQALNIEIYGADIVCASCVNAPSSKDTYEWLQAAIDRKFPANEVTFTYIDIEQPIENEKQQDIANRIAEDEFFYPLVMINEEVIGEGYIQLKPVYAALEKYGYVTEIE
;
A
#
# COMPACT_ATOMS: atom_id res chain seq x y z
N MET A 1 -5.71 -10.68 -23.64
CA MET A 1 -5.82 -10.68 -22.17
C MET A 1 -5.35 -9.32 -21.70
N LYS A 2 -6.19 -8.56 -20.98
CA LYS A 2 -5.73 -7.31 -20.36
C LYS A 2 -4.71 -7.68 -19.28
N PRO A 3 -3.58 -6.95 -19.15
CA PRO A 3 -2.72 -7.12 -17.98
C PRO A 3 -3.61 -6.95 -16.74
N GLN A 4 -3.46 -7.84 -15.78
CA GLN A 4 -4.22 -7.78 -14.54
C GLN A 4 -3.74 -6.54 -13.80
N ALA A 5 -4.54 -5.46 -13.84
CA ALA A 5 -4.21 -4.21 -13.17
C ALA A 5 -4.01 -4.51 -11.69
N LEU A 6 -2.79 -4.27 -11.21
CA LEU A 6 -2.42 -4.50 -9.82
C LEU A 6 -2.95 -3.35 -8.98
N ASN A 7 -3.69 -3.69 -7.93
CA ASN A 7 -4.15 -2.73 -6.95
C ASN A 7 -3.20 -2.72 -5.74
N ILE A 8 -2.66 -1.55 -5.45
CA ILE A 8 -1.88 -1.30 -4.25
C ILE A 8 -2.80 -0.57 -3.27
N GLU A 9 -3.10 -1.25 -2.18
CA GLU A 9 -3.95 -0.75 -1.11
C GLU A 9 -3.06 -0.24 0.02
N ILE A 10 -3.24 1.03 0.38
CA ILE A 10 -2.57 1.63 1.53
C ILE A 10 -3.62 1.93 2.59
N TYR A 11 -3.57 1.16 3.67
CA TYR A 11 -4.42 1.36 4.84
C TYR A 11 -3.76 2.34 5.78
N GLY A 12 -4.51 3.36 6.17
CA GLY A 12 -4.00 4.44 6.99
C GLY A 12 -5.10 5.26 7.63
N ALA A 13 -4.70 6.16 8.51
CA ALA A 13 -5.55 7.18 9.08
C ALA A 13 -4.93 8.57 8.86
N ASP A 14 -5.75 9.62 9.00
CA ASP A 14 -5.27 11.01 9.04
C ASP A 14 -4.45 11.27 10.32
N ILE A 15 -4.81 10.58 11.41
CA ILE A 15 -4.11 10.63 12.70
C ILE A 15 -2.84 9.78 12.63
N VAL A 16 -1.72 10.30 13.14
CA VAL A 16 -0.45 9.55 13.23
C VAL A 16 -0.59 8.35 14.18
N CYS A 17 -0.08 7.19 13.76
CA CYS A 17 -0.06 6.00 14.61
C CYS A 17 0.69 6.27 15.91
N ALA A 18 0.00 6.07 17.04
CA ALA A 18 0.58 6.26 18.38
C ALA A 18 1.82 5.39 18.62
N SER A 19 1.88 4.22 17.99
CA SER A 19 3.00 3.27 18.07
C SER A 19 4.13 3.60 17.08
N CYS A 20 3.89 4.45 16.08
CA CYS A 20 4.85 4.75 15.01
C CYS A 20 5.15 6.25 14.89
N VAL A 21 5.41 6.92 16.02
CA VAL A 21 5.67 8.38 16.10
C VAL A 21 6.81 8.92 15.21
N ASN A 22 7.71 8.04 14.74
CA ASN A 22 8.83 8.40 13.86
C ASN A 22 8.61 7.95 12.40
N ALA A 23 7.50 7.26 12.10
CA ALA A 23 7.16 6.84 10.75
C ALA A 23 6.47 7.99 9.98
N PRO A 24 6.62 8.04 8.64
CA PRO A 24 5.87 8.98 7.82
C PRO A 24 4.36 8.77 7.96
N SER A 25 3.58 9.82 7.68
CA SER A 25 2.12 9.68 7.69
C SER A 25 1.66 8.73 6.59
N SER A 26 0.44 8.22 6.74
CA SER A 26 -0.15 7.33 5.74
C SER A 26 -0.31 7.99 4.38
N LYS A 27 -0.63 9.29 4.37
CA LYS A 27 -0.73 10.10 3.16
C LYS A 27 0.62 10.33 2.50
N ASP A 28 1.65 10.70 3.28
CA ASP A 28 3.01 10.86 2.74
C ASP A 28 3.51 9.56 2.12
N THR A 29 3.23 8.42 2.79
CA THR A 29 3.60 7.09 2.31
C THR A 29 2.89 6.76 0.99
N TYR A 30 1.59 7.05 0.89
CA TYR A 30 0.82 6.90 -0.34
C TYR A 30 1.44 7.72 -1.50
N GLU A 31 1.65 9.02 -1.29
CA GLU A 31 2.17 9.92 -2.32
C GLU A 31 3.59 9.52 -2.76
N TRP A 32 4.43 9.15 -1.80
CA TRP A 32 5.79 8.69 -2.05
C TRP A 32 5.82 7.39 -2.86
N LEU A 33 5.01 6.39 -2.49
CA LEU A 33 4.94 5.12 -3.20
C LEU A 33 4.42 5.30 -4.63
N GLN A 34 3.36 6.08 -4.79
CA GLN A 34 2.80 6.40 -6.10
C GLN A 34 3.86 7.02 -7.01
N ALA A 35 4.51 8.11 -6.56
CA ALA A 35 5.56 8.76 -7.35
C ALA A 35 6.76 7.84 -7.66
N ALA A 36 7.16 7.00 -6.71
CA ALA A 36 8.29 6.09 -6.87
C ALA A 36 7.99 4.92 -7.82
N ILE A 37 6.75 4.44 -7.85
CA ILE A 37 6.30 3.36 -8.73
C ILE A 37 6.03 3.90 -10.12
N ASP A 38 5.34 5.04 -10.26
CA ASP A 38 5.09 5.68 -11.56
C ASP A 38 6.41 5.96 -12.31
N ARG A 39 7.45 6.37 -11.58
CA ARG A 39 8.78 6.58 -12.15
C ARG A 39 9.46 5.28 -12.60
N LYS A 40 9.26 4.18 -11.87
CA LYS A 40 9.96 2.91 -12.09
C LYS A 40 9.23 2.01 -13.11
N PHE A 41 7.90 2.09 -13.16
CA PHE A 41 7.01 1.29 -13.98
C PHE A 41 6.03 2.17 -14.80
N PRO A 42 6.54 3.12 -15.61
CA PRO A 42 5.69 4.10 -16.31
C PRO A 42 4.75 3.48 -17.35
N ALA A 43 5.09 2.30 -17.88
CA ALA A 43 4.32 1.58 -18.88
C ALA A 43 3.26 0.66 -18.28
N ASN A 44 3.25 0.49 -16.95
CA ASN A 44 2.36 -0.44 -16.28
C ASN A 44 1.20 0.30 -15.61
N GLU A 45 -0.03 -0.16 -15.86
CA GLU A 45 -1.21 0.32 -15.15
C GLU A 45 -1.21 -0.26 -13.72
N VAL A 46 -0.78 0.57 -12.75
CA VAL A 46 -0.90 0.31 -11.30
C VAL A 46 -2.00 1.21 -10.75
N THR A 47 -2.92 0.64 -9.97
CA THR A 47 -3.94 1.42 -9.27
C THR A 47 -3.53 1.58 -7.81
N PHE A 48 -3.61 2.81 -7.31
CA PHE A 48 -3.39 3.11 -5.90
C PHE A 48 -4.72 3.40 -5.22
N THR A 49 -4.99 2.69 -4.13
CA THR A 49 -6.19 2.87 -3.32
C THR A 49 -5.78 3.21 -1.90
N TYR A 50 -6.12 4.42 -1.45
CA TYR A 50 -5.98 4.80 -0.05
C TYR A 50 -7.25 4.39 0.70
N ILE A 51 -7.09 3.62 1.78
CA ILE A 51 -8.18 3.12 2.62
C ILE A 51 -8.03 3.77 3.98
N ASP A 52 -8.99 4.64 4.31
CA ASP A 52 -9.06 5.27 5.62
C ASP A 52 -9.69 4.31 6.62
N ILE A 53 -8.88 3.80 7.56
CA ILE A 53 -9.33 2.85 8.60
C ILE A 53 -10.25 3.50 9.63
N GLU A 54 -10.33 4.83 9.68
CA GLU A 54 -11.25 5.56 10.57
C GLU A 54 -12.62 5.83 9.91
N GLN A 55 -12.75 5.56 8.61
CA GLN A 55 -14.00 5.72 7.86
C GLN A 55 -14.72 4.38 7.67
N PRO A 56 -16.04 4.38 7.43
CA PRO A 56 -16.76 3.16 7.09
C PRO A 56 -16.23 2.58 5.77
N ILE A 57 -15.80 1.30 5.80
CA ILE A 57 -15.29 0.57 4.65
C ILE A 57 -16.37 -0.40 4.16
N GLU A 58 -16.78 -0.29 2.89
CA GLU A 58 -17.84 -1.13 2.32
C GLU A 58 -17.38 -2.56 2.02
N ASN A 59 -16.09 -2.76 1.76
CA ASN A 59 -15.53 -4.06 1.42
C ASN A 59 -15.19 -4.85 2.68
N GLU A 60 -15.81 -6.03 2.85
CA GLU A 60 -15.62 -6.88 4.03
C GLU A 60 -14.16 -7.27 4.30
N LYS A 61 -13.36 -7.50 3.24
CA LYS A 61 -11.93 -7.83 3.40
C LYS A 61 -11.13 -6.64 3.90
N GLN A 62 -11.36 -5.47 3.32
CA GLN A 62 -10.68 -4.24 3.73
C GLN A 62 -11.09 -3.86 5.17
N GLN A 63 -12.36 -4.08 5.53
CA GLN A 63 -12.87 -3.89 6.88
C GLN A 63 -12.22 -4.85 7.89
N ASP A 64 -12.01 -6.12 7.54
CA ASP A 64 -11.28 -7.07 8.38
C ASP A 64 -9.85 -6.60 8.68
N ILE A 65 -9.11 -6.15 7.65
CA ILE A 65 -7.77 -5.60 7.81
C ILE A 65 -7.78 -4.33 8.68
N ALA A 66 -8.73 -3.43 8.47
CA ALA A 66 -8.87 -2.23 9.30
C ALA A 66 -9.16 -2.58 10.77
N ASN A 67 -9.99 -3.59 11.04
CA ASN A 67 -10.24 -4.06 12.39
C ASN A 67 -8.97 -4.62 13.04
N ARG A 68 -8.18 -5.40 12.30
CA ARG A 68 -6.90 -5.96 12.79
C ARG A 68 -5.89 -4.87 13.12
N ILE A 69 -5.86 -3.77 12.34
CA ILE A 69 -5.06 -2.59 12.67
C ILE A 69 -5.56 -1.94 13.96
N ALA A 70 -6.88 -1.81 14.14
CA ALA A 70 -7.48 -1.24 15.34
C ALA A 70 -7.29 -2.11 16.59
N GLU A 71 -7.13 -3.43 16.42
CA GLU A 71 -6.80 -4.40 17.47
C GLU A 71 -5.29 -4.47 17.77
N ASP A 72 -4.49 -3.52 17.25
CA ASP A 72 -3.02 -3.48 17.37
C ASP A 72 -2.31 -4.73 16.81
N GLU A 73 -2.97 -5.50 15.93
CA GLU A 73 -2.35 -6.65 15.27
C GLU A 73 -1.45 -6.21 14.10
N PHE A 74 -1.83 -5.13 13.41
CA PHE A 74 -1.04 -4.49 12.37
C PHE A 74 -0.83 -3.00 12.64
N PHE A 75 0.26 -2.47 12.11
CA PHE A 75 0.57 -1.04 12.20
C PHE A 75 0.30 -0.31 10.89
N TYR A 76 -0.22 0.91 10.99
CA TYR A 76 -0.42 1.76 9.83
C TYR A 76 0.67 2.85 9.73
N PRO A 77 1.10 3.25 8.51
CA PRO A 77 0.58 2.82 7.21
C PRO A 77 0.89 1.36 6.86
N LEU A 78 -0.13 0.62 6.42
CA LEU A 78 -0.03 -0.77 5.98
C LEU A 78 -0.20 -0.80 4.46
N VAL A 79 0.73 -1.46 3.76
CA VAL A 79 0.75 -1.56 2.30
C VAL A 79 0.49 -2.99 1.88
N MET A 80 -0.55 -3.17 1.08
CA MET A 80 -0.95 -4.45 0.54
C MET A 80 -1.00 -4.42 -0.99
N ILE A 81 -0.62 -5.54 -1.60
CA ILE A 81 -0.66 -5.73 -3.06
C ILE A 81 -1.34 -7.05 -3.33
N ASN A 82 -2.50 -7.03 -4.02
CA ASN A 82 -3.30 -8.24 -4.30
C ASN A 82 -3.48 -9.13 -3.05
N GLU A 83 -3.92 -8.54 -1.94
CA GLU A 83 -4.18 -9.25 -0.68
C GLU A 83 -2.92 -9.76 0.05
N GLU A 84 -1.72 -9.46 -0.45
CA GLU A 84 -0.43 -9.79 0.21
C GLU A 84 0.09 -8.54 0.97
N VAL A 85 0.38 -8.70 2.27
CA VAL A 85 1.01 -7.64 3.08
C VAL A 85 2.47 -7.50 2.68
N ILE A 86 2.84 -6.31 2.21
CA ILE A 86 4.20 -6.00 1.75
C ILE A 86 5.01 -5.29 2.83
N GLY A 87 4.35 -4.48 3.65
CA GLY A 87 4.98 -3.80 4.77
C GLY A 87 3.97 -3.02 5.60
N GLU A 88 4.35 -2.71 6.83
CA GLU A 88 3.52 -2.02 7.82
C GLU A 88 4.35 -1.03 8.65
N GLY A 89 3.76 0.07 9.09
CA GLY A 89 4.41 1.16 9.82
C GLY A 89 5.52 1.83 9.01
N TYR A 90 6.73 1.27 9.01
CA TYR A 90 7.86 1.79 8.24
C TYR A 90 8.00 1.07 6.90
N ILE A 91 7.45 1.67 5.85
CA ILE A 91 7.43 1.07 4.52
C ILE A 91 8.78 1.27 3.80
N GLN A 92 9.24 0.21 3.15
CA GLN A 92 10.43 0.22 2.31
C GLN A 92 10.06 0.00 0.84
N LEU A 93 10.67 0.75 -0.08
CA LEU A 93 10.44 0.57 -1.53
C LEU A 93 10.92 -0.77 -2.06
N LYS A 94 11.98 -1.33 -1.47
CA LYS A 94 12.60 -2.58 -1.95
C LYS A 94 11.61 -3.76 -1.98
N PRO A 95 10.90 -4.11 -0.89
CA PRO A 95 9.90 -5.18 -0.93
C PRO A 95 8.72 -4.87 -1.86
N VAL A 96 8.29 -3.60 -1.94
CA VAL A 96 7.23 -3.16 -2.85
C VAL A 96 7.59 -3.41 -4.31
N TYR A 97 8.80 -3.04 -4.71
CA TYR A 97 9.30 -3.32 -6.06
C TYR A 97 9.46 -4.82 -6.32
N ALA A 98 9.99 -5.58 -5.37
CA ALA A 98 10.13 -7.02 -5.53
C ALA A 98 8.76 -7.72 -5.70
N ALA A 99 7.73 -7.25 -4.99
CA ALA A 99 6.36 -7.73 -5.15
C ALA A 99 5.82 -7.40 -6.55
N LEU A 100 5.97 -6.15 -7.01
CA LEU A 100 5.60 -5.74 -8.36
C LEU A 100 6.27 -6.61 -9.44
N GLU A 101 7.58 -6.83 -9.32
CA GLU A 101 8.37 -7.67 -10.23
C GLU A 101 7.89 -9.13 -10.21
N LYS A 102 7.52 -9.67 -9.04
CA LYS A 102 6.91 -11.01 -8.88
C LYS A 102 5.57 -11.14 -9.61
N TYR A 103 4.80 -10.06 -9.70
CA TYR A 103 3.55 -10.00 -10.48
C TYR A 103 3.77 -9.74 -11.98
N GLY A 104 5.03 -9.66 -12.44
CA GLY A 104 5.38 -9.49 -13.85
C GLY A 104 5.49 -8.04 -14.32
N TYR A 105 5.53 -7.08 -13.38
CA TYR A 105 5.82 -5.69 -13.70
C TYR A 105 7.33 -5.55 -13.95
N VAL A 106 7.70 -5.18 -15.17
CA VAL A 106 9.10 -4.95 -15.55
C VAL A 106 9.38 -3.47 -15.62
N THR A 107 10.54 -3.05 -15.13
CA THR A 107 11.06 -1.73 -15.45
C THR A 107 11.32 -1.71 -16.94
N GLU A 108 10.69 -0.82 -17.70
CA GLU A 108 11.08 -0.58 -19.08
C GLU A 108 12.49 0.02 -19.05
N ILE A 109 13.49 -0.83 -19.25
CA ILE A 109 14.85 -0.42 -19.59
C ILE A 109 15.09 -1.01 -20.98
N GLU A 110 14.64 -0.29 -22.00
CA GLU A 110 15.19 -0.42 -23.35
C GLU A 110 16.37 0.54 -23.52
#